data_AF-A0A8H6A6I3-F1
#
_entry.id   AF-A0A8H6A6I3-F1
#
_cell.length_a   1.000
_cell.length_b   1.000
_cell.length_c   1.000
_cell.angle_alpha   90.00
_cell.angle_beta   90.00
_cell.angle_gamma   90.00
#
_symmetry.space_group_name_H-M   'P 1'
#
loop_
_entity.id
_entity.type
_entity.pdbx_description
1 polymer ?
#
loop_
_entity_poly.entity_id
_entity_poly.type
_entity_poly.pdbx_seq_one_letter_code
_entity_poly.pdbx_strand_id
1 'polypeptide(L)'
;MYRDILGCEVEHIIRRQPNTSTPEASVHFGTFASINSELLSGEHRYRLAEQGIIGFELGSTGVCGRHCHAFLWKGLGNYADGHKHEKGQQYAATSATSAAKSAGWYRLEKAS
;
A
#
# COMPACT_ATOMS: atom_id res chain seq x y z
N MET A 1 2.61 21.22 24.56
CA MET A 1 2.65 19.93 23.85
C MET A 1 1.60 19.99 22.75
N TYR A 2 1.99 20.34 21.54
CA TYR A 2 1.08 20.36 20.39
C TYR A 2 1.00 18.94 19.84
N ARG A 3 -0.20 18.50 19.45
CA ARG A 3 -0.44 17.17 18.87
C ARG A 3 -1.11 17.33 17.51
N ASP A 4 -0.93 16.35 16.64
CA ASP A 4 -1.66 16.30 15.37
C ASP A 4 -3.08 15.73 15.55
N ILE A 5 -3.77 15.52 14.42
CA ILE A 5 -5.16 15.02 14.38
C ILE A 5 -5.29 13.60 14.96
N LEU A 6 -4.20 12.83 15.04
CA LEU A 6 -4.14 11.47 15.57
C LEU A 6 -3.52 11.41 16.97
N GLY A 7 -3.18 12.57 17.56
CA GLY A 7 -2.62 12.65 18.89
C GLY A 7 -1.10 12.44 18.94
N CYS A 8 -0.41 12.39 17.79
CA CYS A 8 1.04 12.27 17.73
C CYS A 8 1.71 13.57 18.20
N GLU A 9 2.79 13.43 18.95
CA GLU A 9 3.57 14.57 19.41
C GLU A 9 4.31 15.20 18.24
N VAL A 10 4.16 16.52 18.08
CA VAL A 10 4.71 17.24 16.91
C VAL A 10 6.24 17.10 16.81
N GLU A 11 6.93 16.93 17.94
CA GLU A 11 8.39 16.72 17.99
C GLU A 11 8.85 15.45 17.27
N HIS A 12 7.95 14.46 17.12
CA HIS A 12 8.23 13.20 16.43
C HIS A 12 7.75 13.18 14.97
N ILE A 13 7.15 14.27 14.48
CA ILE A 13 6.72 14.37 13.08
C ILE A 13 7.93 14.66 12.18
N ILE A 14 8.28 13.67 11.35
CA ILE A 14 9.32 13.83 10.34
C ILE A 14 8.73 14.52 9.11
N ARG A 15 8.96 15.84 8.97
CA ARG A 15 8.64 16.57 7.73
C ARG A 15 9.70 16.29 6.67
N ARG A 16 9.30 15.58 5.62
CA ARG A 16 10.16 15.36 4.45
C ARG A 16 10.00 16.53 3.48
N GLN A 17 11.11 17.04 2.94
CA GLN A 17 11.02 18.02 1.86
C GLN A 17 10.39 17.36 0.63
N PRO A 18 9.53 18.08 -0.13
CA PRO A 18 9.02 17.57 -1.39
C PRO A 18 10.19 17.23 -2.31
N ASN A 19 10.22 16.00 -2.82
CA ASN A 19 11.20 15.67 -3.84
C ASN A 19 10.81 16.39 -5.14
N THR A 20 11.69 17.27 -5.64
CA THR A 20 11.48 18.01 -6.89
C THR A 20 11.97 17.24 -8.12
N SER A 21 12.65 16.12 -7.95
CA SER A 21 13.05 15.26 -9.06
C SER A 21 11.85 14.45 -9.58
N THR A 22 11.93 14.04 -10.84
CA THR A 22 11.02 13.04 -11.38
C THR A 22 11.11 11.77 -10.51
N PRO A 23 9.99 11.26 -9.97
CA PRO A 23 10.02 10.07 -9.13
C PRO A 23 10.40 8.85 -9.97
N GLU A 24 11.38 8.09 -9.50
CA GLU A 24 11.76 6.81 -10.10
C GLU A 24 10.78 5.72 -9.66
N ALA A 25 10.17 5.04 -10.63
CA ALA A 25 9.27 3.94 -10.33
C ALA A 25 10.06 2.69 -9.92
N SER A 26 9.82 2.20 -8.71
CA SER A 26 10.42 0.96 -8.19
C SER A 26 9.37 -0.13 -8.08
N VAL A 27 9.74 -1.35 -8.48
CA VAL A 27 8.89 -2.55 -8.34
C VAL A 27 9.53 -3.49 -7.33
N HIS A 28 8.75 -3.91 -6.34
CA HIS A 28 9.19 -4.82 -5.29
C HIS A 28 8.37 -6.11 -5.34
N PHE A 29 9.05 -7.25 -5.23
CA PHE A 29 8.43 -8.57 -5.14
C PHE A 29 8.53 -9.09 -3.71
N GLY A 30 7.46 -9.67 -3.20
CA GLY A 30 7.44 -10.25 -1.86
C GLY A 30 6.03 -10.65 -1.42
N THR A 31 5.95 -11.11 -0.18
CA THR A 31 4.71 -11.63 0.39
C THR A 31 3.79 -10.51 0.84
N PHE A 32 2.52 -10.58 0.43
CA PHE A 32 1.45 -9.73 0.94
C PHE A 32 0.63 -10.50 1.98
N ALA A 33 0.29 -9.84 3.09
CA ALA A 33 -0.66 -10.36 4.05
C ALA A 33 -2.09 -9.94 3.67
N SER A 34 -3.03 -10.90 3.71
CA SER A 34 -4.45 -10.61 3.64
C SER A 34 -4.93 -10.24 5.05
N ILE A 35 -5.59 -9.10 5.17
CA ILE A 35 -6.11 -8.55 6.43
C ILE A 35 -7.63 -8.41 6.33
N ASN A 36 -8.31 -8.60 7.45
CA ASN A 36 -9.77 -8.49 7.58
C ASN A 36 -10.23 -7.15 8.15
N SER A 37 -9.29 -6.34 8.64
CA SER A 37 -9.52 -4.98 9.14
C SER A 37 -8.33 -4.10 8.81
N GLU A 38 -8.54 -2.78 8.82
CA GLU A 38 -7.46 -1.81 8.55
C GLU A 38 -6.34 -1.93 9.60
N LEU A 39 -5.09 -1.97 9.14
CA LEU A 39 -3.91 -1.98 10.00
C LEU A 39 -3.52 -0.55 10.37
N LEU A 40 -3.79 -0.16 11.61
CA LEU A 40 -3.62 1.21 12.11
C LEU A 40 -2.47 1.36 13.13
N SER A 41 -1.71 0.30 13.38
CA SER A 41 -0.61 0.30 14.35
C SER A 41 0.73 0.09 13.66
N GLY A 42 1.59 1.10 13.73
CA GLY A 42 2.96 1.03 13.21
C GLY A 42 3.80 -0.08 13.86
N GLU A 43 3.56 -0.39 15.13
CA GLU A 43 4.21 -1.50 15.84
C GLU A 43 3.79 -2.86 15.27
N HIS A 44 2.48 -3.06 15.07
CA HIS A 44 1.98 -4.31 14.52
C HIS A 44 2.49 -4.51 13.09
N ARG A 45 2.51 -3.45 12.28
CA ARG A 45 3.18 -3.45 10.97
C ARG A 45 4.64 -3.87 11.07
N TYR A 46 5.39 -3.34 12.03
CA TYR A 46 6.82 -3.67 12.20
C TYR A 46 7.03 -5.16 12.50
N ARG A 47 6.23 -5.74 13.41
CA ARG A 47 6.27 -7.18 13.70
C ARG A 47 5.96 -8.05 12.48
N LEU A 48 5.04 -7.62 11.62
CA LEU A 48 4.73 -8.33 10.37
C LEU A 48 5.85 -8.17 9.33
N ALA A 49 6.53 -7.02 9.30
CA ALA A 49 7.69 -6.82 8.44
C ALA A 49 8.87 -7.72 8.84
N GLU A 50 9.08 -7.97 10.14
CA GLU A 50 10.06 -8.96 10.63
C GLU A 50 9.77 -10.39 10.13
N GLN A 51 8.52 -10.69 9.77
CA GLN A 51 8.10 -11.96 9.16
C GLN A 51 8.25 -11.97 7.63
N GLY A 52 8.82 -10.92 7.04
CA GLY A 52 9.02 -10.80 5.59
C GLY A 52 7.78 -10.35 4.80
N ILE A 53 6.75 -9.84 5.48
CA ILE A 53 5.57 -9.26 4.81
C ILE A 53 5.92 -7.85 4.31
N ILE A 54 5.73 -7.60 3.02
CA ILE A 54 6.06 -6.32 2.38
C ILE A 54 4.86 -5.40 2.18
N GLY A 55 3.64 -5.91 2.39
CA GLY A 55 2.42 -5.13 2.18
C GLY A 55 1.15 -5.86 2.61
N PHE A 56 0.05 -5.12 2.61
CA PHE A 56 -1.24 -5.59 3.12
C PHE A 56 -2.35 -5.43 2.09
N GLU A 57 -3.30 -6.36 2.15
CA GLU A 57 -4.45 -6.40 1.28
C GLU A 57 -5.71 -6.56 2.12
N LEU A 58 -6.58 -5.54 2.08
CA LEU A 58 -7.86 -5.52 2.74
C LEU A 58 -8.97 -5.84 1.72
N GLY A 59 -9.68 -6.94 1.93
CA GLY A 59 -10.91 -7.27 1.16
C GLY A 59 -10.74 -8.23 -0.02
N SER A 60 -9.55 -8.72 -0.33
CA SER A 60 -9.29 -9.78 -1.32
C SER A 60 -9.52 -11.19 -0.78
N THR A 61 -9.89 -11.32 0.49
CA THR A 61 -10.20 -12.58 1.18
C THR A 61 -11.41 -13.24 0.49
N GLY A 62 -11.15 -13.93 -0.63
CA GLY A 62 -12.17 -14.54 -1.48
C GLY A 62 -11.94 -14.45 -2.99
N VAL A 63 -11.07 -13.56 -3.48
CA VAL A 63 -10.87 -13.37 -4.93
C VAL A 63 -9.96 -14.44 -5.55
N CYS A 64 -9.04 -15.00 -4.77
CA CYS A 64 -8.14 -16.06 -5.21
C CYS A 64 -8.22 -17.26 -4.26
N GLY A 65 -8.78 -18.36 -4.75
CA GLY A 65 -8.77 -19.66 -4.06
C GLY A 65 -7.43 -20.38 -4.20
N ARG A 66 -7.41 -21.65 -3.80
CA ARG A 66 -6.22 -22.54 -3.79
C ARG A 66 -5.58 -22.78 -5.17
N HIS A 67 -6.24 -22.34 -6.26
CA HIS A 67 -5.85 -22.61 -7.66
C HIS A 67 -5.83 -21.35 -8.55
N CYS A 68 -5.54 -20.18 -7.97
CA CYS A 68 -5.33 -18.96 -8.75
C CYS A 68 -3.83 -18.66 -8.94
N HIS A 69 -3.38 -18.63 -10.19
CA HIS A 69 -2.15 -17.94 -10.56
C HIS A 69 -2.48 -16.45 -10.77
N ALA A 70 -2.51 -15.67 -9.68
CA ALA A 70 -2.79 -14.25 -9.75
C ALA A 70 -1.56 -13.43 -9.35
N PHE A 71 -1.20 -12.48 -10.20
CA PHE A 71 -0.21 -11.45 -9.87
C PHE A 71 -0.94 -10.22 -9.33
N LEU A 72 -0.69 -9.92 -8.06
CA LEU A 72 -1.27 -8.76 -7.40
C LEU A 72 -0.34 -7.56 -7.60
N TRP A 73 -0.83 -6.55 -8.31
CA TRP A 73 -0.15 -5.26 -8.45
C TRP A 73 -0.71 -4.29 -7.40
N LYS A 74 0.15 -3.78 -6.53
CA LYS A 74 -0.21 -2.76 -5.53
C LYS A 74 0.71 -1.57 -5.57
N GLY A 75 0.14 -0.39 -5.41
CA GLY A 75 0.88 0.82 -5.08
C GLY A 75 0.84 1.09 -3.58
N LEU A 76 1.79 1.90 -3.10
CA LEU A 76 1.85 2.31 -1.70
C LEU A 76 0.85 3.45 -1.42
N GLY A 77 -0.30 3.11 -0.82
CA GLY A 77 -1.37 4.09 -0.54
C GLY A 77 -1.28 4.79 0.82
N ASN A 78 -0.82 4.07 1.85
CA ASN A 78 -0.60 4.57 3.21
C ASN A 78 0.52 3.78 3.89
N TYR A 79 0.91 4.21 5.10
CA TYR A 79 1.97 3.57 5.88
C TYR A 79 1.46 2.55 6.91
N ALA A 80 0.16 2.25 6.98
CA ALA A 80 -0.44 1.35 7.97
C ALA A 80 -0.09 1.70 9.44
N ASP A 81 -0.05 2.99 9.75
CA ASP A 81 0.30 3.54 11.07
C ASP A 81 -0.77 4.48 11.64
N GLY A 82 -1.98 4.42 11.09
CA GLY A 82 -3.12 5.25 11.49
C GLY A 82 -3.30 6.53 10.66
N HIS A 83 -2.27 6.98 9.94
CA HIS A 83 -2.34 8.21 9.14
C HIS A 83 -3.06 7.96 7.80
N LYS A 84 -4.21 8.62 7.62
CA LYS A 84 -4.93 8.59 6.34
C LYS A 84 -4.25 9.50 5.32
N HIS A 85 -4.08 8.98 4.11
CA HIS A 85 -3.48 9.71 2.99
C HIS A 85 -4.24 9.45 1.68
N GLU A 86 -5.40 10.08 1.53
CA GLU A 86 -6.34 9.85 0.41
C GLU A 86 -5.71 10.09 -0.97
N LYS A 87 -4.93 11.19 -1.12
CA LYS A 87 -4.20 11.48 -2.36
C LYS A 87 -3.18 10.38 -2.70
N GLY A 88 -2.55 9.80 -1.69
CA GLY A 88 -1.63 8.67 -1.86
C GLY A 88 -2.33 7.42 -2.36
N GLN A 89 -3.54 7.14 -1.90
CA GLN A 89 -4.31 5.98 -2.37
C GLN A 89 -4.66 6.09 -3.86
N GLN A 90 -5.07 7.28 -4.33
CA GLN A 90 -5.34 7.51 -5.76
C GLN A 90 -4.09 7.36 -6.63
N TYR A 91 -2.97 7.94 -6.18
CA TYR A 91 -1.67 7.79 -6.85
C TYR A 91 -1.23 6.31 -6.89
N ALA A 92 -1.38 5.59 -5.78
CA ALA A 92 -1.04 4.18 -5.67
C ALA A 92 -1.84 3.30 -6.65
N ALA A 93 -3.16 3.49 -6.71
CA ALA A 93 -4.02 2.74 -7.63
C ALA A 93 -3.66 2.99 -9.11
N THR A 94 -3.41 4.26 -9.44
CA THR A 94 -3.01 4.65 -10.81
C THR A 94 -1.65 4.06 -11.18
N SER A 95 -0.68 4.13 -10.26
CA SER A 95 0.66 3.58 -10.47
C SER A 95 0.65 2.06 -10.64
N ALA A 96 -0.10 1.34 -9.80
CA ALA A 96 -0.26 -0.11 -9.92
C ALA A 96 -0.88 -0.51 -11.25
N THR A 97 -1.93 0.20 -11.69
CA THR A 97 -2.60 -0.04 -12.97
C THR A 97 -1.66 0.22 -14.14
N SER A 98 -0.87 1.30 -14.07
CA SER A 98 0.09 1.68 -15.10
C SER A 98 1.22 0.66 -15.21
N ALA A 99 1.75 0.20 -14.06
CA ALA A 99 2.78 -0.83 -14.01
C ALA A 99 2.29 -2.17 -14.56
N ALA A 100 1.08 -2.61 -14.16
CA ALA A 100 0.46 -3.82 -14.68
C ALA A 100 0.29 -3.76 -16.21
N LYS A 101 -0.22 -2.63 -16.73
CA LYS A 101 -0.38 -2.40 -18.17
C LYS A 101 0.96 -2.44 -18.91
N SER A 102 1.98 -1.75 -18.40
CA SER A 102 3.32 -1.73 -19.01
C SER A 102 3.99 -3.11 -18.99
N ALA A 103 3.72 -3.94 -17.98
CA ALA A 103 4.22 -5.30 -17.89
C ALA A 103 3.39 -6.33 -18.70
N GLY A 104 2.38 -5.88 -19.46
CA GLY A 104 1.53 -6.75 -20.29
C GLY A 104 0.46 -7.52 -19.51
N TRP A 105 0.25 -7.22 -18.23
CA TRP A 105 -0.77 -7.82 -17.38
C TRP A 105 -2.06 -6.99 -17.45
N TYR A 106 -2.88 -7.22 -18.48
CA TYR A 106 -4.21 -6.62 -18.57
C TYR A 106 -5.26 -7.71 -18.81
N ARG A 107 -6.22 -7.82 -17.88
CA ARG A 107 -7.55 -8.37 -18.17
C ARG A 107 -8.54 -7.26 -17.92
N LEU A 108 -8.87 -6.52 -18.98
CA LEU A 108 -10.04 -5.65 -18.98
C LEU A 108 -11.25 -6.57 -19.14
N GLU A 109 -11.86 -7.00 -18.05
CA GLU A 109 -13.27 -7.38 -18.15
C GLU A 109 -14.01 -6.08 -18.48
N LYS A 110 -14.39 -5.95 -19.75
CA LYS A 110 -15.41 -4.97 -20.12
C LYS A 110 -16.64 -5.33 -19.30
N ALA A 111 -17.02 -4.47 -18.37
CA ALA A 111 -18.37 -4.44 -17.85
C ALA A 111 -19.30 -4.32 -19.06
N SER A 112 -20.04 -5.39 -19.31
CA SER A 112 -21.07 -5.48 -20.34
C SER A 112 -22.39 -4.98 -19.76
#